data_AF-A0A2W7APC2-F1
#
_entry.id   AF-A0A2W7APC2-F1
#
_cell.length_a   1.000
_cell.length_b   1.000
_cell.length_c   1.000
_cell.angle_alpha   90.00
_cell.angle_beta   90.00
_cell.angle_gamma   90.00
#
_symmetry.space_group_name_H-M   'P 1'
#
loop_
_entity.id
_entity.type
_entity.pdbx_description
1 polymer ?
#
loop_
_entity_poly.entity_id
_entity_poly.type
_entity_poly.pdbx_seq_one_letter_code
_entity_poly.pdbx_strand_id
1 'polypeptide(L)'
;MAAITAVTIAQPVQSIEEGLYWGGGSRYITVSRRVTKEFGTRVCYSGFSQNGSMIASLSLKIPREQTGIDYEVYTLDGVENNLAVQQYAFKRDQITFGKLVGRFVSGGLVYKREGDTQAKRSPELQECLNSNKQYFKQISSGRDRR
;
A
#
# COMPACT_ATOMS: atom_id res chain seq x y z
N MET A 1 0.48 7.77 -45.61
CA MET A 1 0.85 6.76 -44.59
C MET A 1 0.96 7.49 -43.26
N ALA A 2 0.01 7.28 -42.35
CA ALA A 2 0.03 7.91 -41.03
C ALA A 2 0.86 7.04 -40.09
N ALA A 3 1.96 7.58 -39.57
CA ALA A 3 2.75 6.93 -38.54
C ALA A 3 1.95 6.91 -37.24
N ILE A 4 1.59 5.72 -36.76
CA ILE A 4 0.97 5.53 -35.46
C ILE A 4 2.10 5.63 -34.44
N THR A 5 2.24 6.79 -33.81
CA THR A 5 3.15 6.99 -32.68
C THR A 5 2.63 6.17 -31.51
N ALA A 6 3.24 5.01 -31.25
CA ALA A 6 2.99 4.24 -30.06
C ALA A 6 3.49 5.04 -28.85
N VAL A 7 2.56 5.66 -28.12
CA VAL A 7 2.87 6.28 -26.82
C VAL A 7 3.21 5.14 -25.86
N THR A 8 4.50 4.89 -25.67
CA THR A 8 5.00 4.00 -24.63
C THR A 8 4.69 4.66 -23.30
N ILE A 9 3.60 4.25 -22.66
CA ILE A 9 3.32 4.64 -21.28
C ILE A 9 4.45 4.03 -20.46
N ALA A 10 5.38 4.86 -19.99
CA ALA A 10 6.43 4.44 -19.08
C ALA A 10 5.77 3.68 -17.94
N GLN A 11 6.08 2.38 -17.83
CA GLN A 11 5.61 1.59 -16.70
C GLN A 11 6.10 2.31 -15.44
N PRO A 12 5.20 2.67 -14.50
CA PRO A 12 5.63 3.37 -13.30
C PRO A 12 6.71 2.53 -12.60
N VAL A 13 7.82 3.19 -12.23
CA VAL A 13 8.87 2.66 -11.37
C VAL A 13 8.23 1.76 -10.32
N GLN A 14 8.71 0.51 -10.27
CA GLN A 14 8.05 -0.67 -9.70
C GLN A 14 7.53 -0.46 -8.27
N SER A 15 6.33 0.09 -8.21
CA SER A 15 5.56 0.34 -6.99
C SER A 15 5.23 -0.94 -6.20
N ILE A 16 5.08 -0.77 -4.87
CA ILE A 16 4.67 -1.81 -3.91
C ILE A 16 3.63 -2.77 -4.48
N GLU A 17 3.93 -4.05 -4.43
CA GLU A 17 3.14 -5.07 -5.07
C GLU A 17 1.77 -5.25 -4.41
N GLU A 18 0.72 -5.36 -5.22
CA GLU A 18 -0.61 -5.72 -4.74
C GLU A 18 -0.60 -7.14 -4.16
N GLY A 19 -1.35 -7.35 -3.09
CA GLY A 19 -1.50 -8.68 -2.50
C GLY A 19 -2.18 -8.67 -1.15
N LEU A 20 -2.56 -9.87 -0.71
CA LEU A 20 -2.89 -10.18 0.67
C LEU A 20 -1.65 -10.72 1.36
N TYR A 21 -1.26 -10.07 2.47
CA TYR A 21 -0.06 -10.36 3.23
C TYR A 21 -0.42 -10.77 4.67
N TRP A 22 0.14 -11.88 5.13
CA TRP A 22 -0.08 -12.44 6.46
C TRP A 22 1.13 -12.25 7.37
N GLY A 23 0.89 -11.73 8.57
CA GLY A 23 1.92 -11.44 9.59
C GLY A 23 1.83 -12.33 10.83
N GLY A 24 1.11 -13.45 10.76
CA GLY A 24 0.86 -14.34 11.89
C GLY A 24 -0.51 -14.14 12.56
N GLY A 25 -1.12 -15.22 13.04
CA GLY A 25 -2.44 -15.19 13.68
C GLY A 25 -3.52 -14.61 12.77
N SER A 26 -4.33 -13.68 13.29
CA SER A 26 -5.40 -12.98 12.54
C SER A 26 -4.94 -11.68 11.88
N ARG A 27 -3.63 -11.50 11.68
CA ARG A 27 -3.06 -10.23 11.21
C ARG A 27 -2.81 -10.26 9.71
N TYR A 28 -3.67 -9.54 9.00
CA TYR A 28 -3.62 -9.42 7.55
C TYR A 28 -3.43 -7.97 7.13
N ILE A 29 -2.72 -7.78 6.03
CA ILE A 29 -2.60 -6.53 5.28
C ILE A 29 -2.98 -6.81 3.83
N THR A 30 -3.88 -6.00 3.30
CA THR A 30 -4.20 -5.97 1.88
C THR A 30 -3.62 -4.69 1.28
N VAL A 31 -2.80 -4.83 0.23
CA VAL A 31 -2.33 -3.72 -0.60
C VAL A 31 -3.06 -3.81 -1.93
N SER A 32 -3.78 -2.76 -2.30
CA SER A 32 -4.48 -2.66 -3.58
C SER A 32 -4.13 -1.39 -4.31
N ARG A 33 -4.24 -1.42 -5.64
CA ARG A 33 -3.86 -0.36 -6.55
C ARG A 33 -4.99 -0.10 -7.56
N ARG A 34 -5.07 1.16 -7.99
CA ARG A 34 -5.81 1.59 -9.17
C ARG A 34 -4.88 2.44 -10.02
N VAL A 35 -4.75 2.12 -11.29
CA VAL A 35 -4.05 2.96 -12.27
C VAL A 35 -5.09 3.61 -13.17
N THR A 36 -5.14 4.93 -13.20
CA THR A 36 -6.01 5.68 -14.11
C THR A 36 -5.19 6.67 -14.94
N LYS A 37 -5.67 7.00 -16.15
CA LYS A 37 -5.03 7.99 -17.01
C LYS A 37 -5.05 9.39 -16.41
N GLU A 38 -6.08 9.71 -15.63
CA GLU A 38 -6.34 11.05 -15.09
C GLU A 38 -5.61 11.32 -13.77
N PHE A 39 -5.40 10.29 -12.94
CA PHE A 39 -4.91 10.45 -11.56
C PHE A 39 -3.66 9.62 -11.25
N GLY A 40 -3.09 8.96 -12.27
CA GLY A 40 -1.91 8.12 -12.11
C GLY A 40 -2.18 6.87 -11.29
N THR A 41 -1.23 6.51 -10.42
CA THR A 41 -1.30 5.29 -9.60
C THR A 41 -1.75 5.64 -8.18
N ARG A 42 -2.92 5.11 -7.79
CA ARG A 42 -3.43 5.15 -6.42
C ARG A 42 -3.15 3.83 -5.73
N VAL A 43 -2.53 3.86 -4.56
CA VAL A 43 -2.30 2.66 -3.73
C VAL A 43 -2.99 2.84 -2.40
N CYS A 44 -3.70 1.80 -1.96
CA CYS A 44 -4.43 1.76 -0.70
C CYS A 44 -4.02 0.54 0.11
N TYR A 45 -3.89 0.78 1.41
CA TYR A 45 -3.64 -0.19 2.46
C TYR A 45 -4.94 -0.49 3.20
N SER A 46 -5.16 -1.74 3.55
CA SER A 46 -6.14 -2.16 4.55
C SER A 46 -5.47 -3.14 5.50
N GLY A 47 -5.56 -2.93 6.80
CA GLY A 47 -4.91 -3.84 7.76
C GLY A 47 -5.22 -3.53 9.21
N PHE A 48 -4.49 -4.19 10.11
CA PHE A 48 -4.73 -4.10 11.55
C PHE A 48 -4.29 -2.75 12.14
N SER A 49 -5.07 -2.24 13.11
CA SER A 49 -4.76 -1.13 14.00
C SER A 49 -5.03 -1.53 15.46
N GLN A 50 -4.47 -0.82 16.44
CA GLN A 50 -4.68 -1.13 17.87
C GLN A 50 -6.18 -1.20 18.27
N ASN A 51 -7.07 -0.50 17.55
CA ASN A 51 -8.50 -0.43 17.87
C ASN A 51 -9.43 -1.03 16.79
N GLY A 52 -8.93 -1.90 15.92
CA GLY A 52 -9.72 -2.52 14.84
C GLY A 52 -8.96 -2.59 13.52
N SER A 53 -9.62 -2.34 12.38
CA SER A 53 -8.92 -2.20 11.10
C SER A 53 -8.71 -0.74 10.73
N MET A 54 -7.71 -0.47 9.90
CA MET A 54 -7.51 0.83 9.28
C MET A 54 -7.34 0.68 7.78
N ILE A 55 -7.78 1.71 7.06
CA ILE A 55 -7.64 1.83 5.62
C ILE A 55 -7.03 3.19 5.36
N ALA A 56 -5.96 3.22 4.57
CA ALA A 56 -5.22 4.44 4.28
C ALA A 56 -4.74 4.44 2.84
N SER A 57 -4.62 5.62 2.24
CA SER A 57 -3.82 5.77 1.03
C SER A 57 -2.33 5.70 1.36
N LEU A 58 -1.56 5.15 0.43
CA LEU A 58 -0.12 5.07 0.55
C LEU A 58 0.56 6.13 -0.32
N SER A 59 1.45 6.90 0.30
CA SER A 59 2.31 7.86 -0.40
C SER A 59 3.75 7.35 -0.44
N LEU A 60 4.35 7.32 -1.63
CA LEU A 60 5.75 6.94 -1.79
C LEU A 60 6.65 7.99 -1.11
N LYS A 61 7.42 7.56 -0.12
CA LYS A 61 8.34 8.44 0.63
C LYS A 61 9.79 8.27 0.21
N ILE A 62 10.20 7.04 -0.06
CA ILE A 62 11.57 6.71 -0.48
C ILE A 62 11.46 5.83 -1.74
N PRO A 63 11.80 6.37 -2.92
CA PRO A 63 11.82 5.59 -4.15
C PRO A 63 13.08 4.71 -4.20
N ARG A 64 12.99 3.61 -4.95
CA ARG A 64 14.08 2.62 -5.10
C ARG A 64 15.39 3.23 -5.60
N GLU A 65 15.31 4.20 -6.50
CA GLU A 65 16.47 4.78 -7.19
C GLU A 65 17.35 5.66 -6.27
N GLN A 66 16.86 6.06 -5.09
CA GLN A 66 17.53 7.02 -4.21
C GLN A 66 18.34 6.40 -3.06
N THR A 67 18.36 5.07 -2.91
CA THR A 67 18.90 4.39 -1.71
C THR A 67 20.16 3.59 -1.95
N GLY A 68 20.51 3.24 -3.20
CA GLY A 68 21.59 2.28 -3.48
C GLY A 68 21.33 0.87 -2.93
N ILE A 69 20.13 0.65 -2.37
CA ILE A 69 19.62 -0.58 -1.81
C ILE A 69 18.20 -0.70 -2.36
N ASP A 70 17.90 -1.79 -3.04
CA ASP A 70 16.65 -1.92 -3.80
C ASP A 70 15.42 -2.12 -2.90
N TYR A 71 14.91 -1.05 -2.27
CA TYR A 71 13.65 -1.07 -1.54
C TYR A 71 12.88 0.24 -1.69
N GLU A 72 11.58 0.17 -1.45
CA GLU A 72 10.68 1.31 -1.42
C GLU A 72 10.04 1.45 -0.04
N VAL A 73 9.72 2.68 0.34
CA VAL A 73 8.98 2.97 1.57
C VAL A 73 7.79 3.85 1.26
N TYR A 74 6.62 3.40 1.72
CA TYR A 74 5.36 4.10 1.62
C TYR A 74 4.87 4.50 3.01
N THR A 75 4.45 5.74 3.19
CA THR A 75 3.78 6.18 4.42
C THR A 75 2.27 6.06 4.27
N LEU A 76 1.58 5.75 5.36
CA LEU A 76 0.12 5.79 5.41
C LEU A 76 -0.33 7.24 5.59
N ASP A 77 -1.04 7.78 4.60
CA ASP A 77 -1.56 9.15 4.65
C ASP A 77 -2.63 9.29 5.74
N GLY A 78 -2.69 10.47 6.36
CA GLY A 78 -3.69 10.77 7.38
C GLY A 78 -3.49 10.05 8.72
N VAL A 79 -2.36 9.33 8.92
CA VAL A 79 -2.02 8.68 10.18
C VAL A 79 -0.90 9.44 10.90
N GLU A 80 -1.18 9.96 12.10
CA GLU A 80 -0.24 10.81 12.87
C GLU A 80 0.95 10.07 13.51
N ASN A 81 1.22 8.81 13.14
CA ASN A 81 2.20 7.94 13.81
C ASN A 81 3.40 7.51 12.95
N ASN A 82 3.63 8.16 11.81
CA ASN A 82 4.69 7.81 10.86
C ASN A 82 4.67 6.32 10.47
N LEU A 83 3.48 5.73 10.37
CA LEU A 83 3.35 4.33 9.94
C LEU A 83 3.74 4.21 8.48
N ALA A 84 4.51 3.17 8.19
CA ALA A 84 5.02 2.93 6.86
C ALA A 84 5.07 1.44 6.52
N VAL A 85 4.99 1.20 5.22
CA VAL A 85 5.20 -0.10 4.59
C VAL A 85 6.48 -0.01 3.78
N GLN A 86 7.39 -0.96 4.00
CA GLN A 86 8.61 -1.11 3.24
C GLN A 86 8.59 -2.42 2.44
N GLN A 87 9.04 -2.38 1.20
CA GLN A 87 9.19 -3.57 0.37
C GLN A 87 10.54 -3.57 -0.35
N TYR A 88 11.26 -4.69 -0.25
CA TYR A 88 12.52 -4.91 -0.97
C TYR A 88 12.25 -5.51 -2.35
N ALA A 89 13.03 -5.11 -3.35
CA ALA A 89 12.94 -5.60 -4.73
C ALA A 89 13.22 -7.08 -4.88
N PHE A 90 14.11 -7.61 -4.05
CA PHE A 90 14.50 -9.03 -4.03
C PHE A 90 13.60 -9.88 -3.13
N LYS A 91 12.66 -9.26 -2.40
CA LYS A 91 11.65 -9.94 -1.54
C LYS A 91 10.27 -9.35 -1.78
N ARG A 92 9.78 -9.50 -3.02
CA ARG A 92 8.47 -8.97 -3.46
C ARG A 92 7.28 -9.69 -2.85
N ASP A 93 7.52 -10.88 -2.32
CA ASP A 93 6.57 -11.66 -1.53
C ASP A 93 6.42 -11.12 -0.11
N GLN A 94 7.21 -10.11 0.31
CA GLN A 94 7.23 -9.61 1.68
C GLN A 94 7.03 -8.12 1.74
N ILE A 95 6.34 -7.68 2.79
CA ILE A 95 6.30 -6.28 3.21
C ILE A 95 6.66 -6.21 4.69
N THR A 96 7.31 -5.12 5.08
CA THR A 96 7.56 -4.79 6.49
C THR A 96 6.67 -3.62 6.86
N PHE A 97 5.82 -3.79 7.86
CA PHE A 97 4.93 -2.74 8.35
C PHE A 97 5.32 -2.32 9.77
N GLY A 98 5.49 -1.01 9.98
CA GLY A 98 5.93 -0.48 11.26
C GLY A 98 6.09 1.04 11.24
N LYS A 99 6.93 1.58 12.13
CA LYS A 99 7.22 3.02 12.17
C LYS A 99 8.40 3.36 11.28
N LEU A 100 8.28 4.43 10.50
CA LEU A 100 9.40 5.00 9.75
C LEU A 100 10.37 5.70 10.71
N VAL A 101 11.62 5.25 10.74
CA VAL A 101 12.72 5.87 11.49
C VAL A 101 13.88 6.13 10.52
N GLY A 102 14.17 7.40 10.28
CA GLY A 102 15.13 7.79 9.24
C GLY A 102 14.66 7.35 7.85
N ARG A 103 15.35 6.37 7.27
CA ARG A 103 15.09 5.86 5.91
C ARG A 103 14.55 4.42 5.86
N PHE A 104 14.21 3.83 7.00
CA PHE A 104 13.80 2.43 7.11
C PHE A 104 12.63 2.26 8.06
N VAL A 105 11.90 1.15 7.91
CA VAL A 105 10.88 0.75 8.87
C VAL A 105 11.55 0.03 10.05
N SER A 106 11.47 0.64 11.24
CA SER A 106 12.05 0.09 12.48
C SER A 106 10.96 -0.51 13.38
N GLY A 107 11.31 -1.59 14.10
CA GLY A 107 10.37 -2.34 14.93
C GLY A 107 9.18 -2.91 14.15
N GLY A 108 9.32 -3.01 12.82
CA GLY A 108 8.26 -3.47 11.93
C GLY A 108 8.12 -4.97 11.94
N LEU A 109 6.93 -5.43 11.61
CA LEU A 109 6.64 -6.85 11.45
C LEU A 109 6.58 -7.20 9.98
N VAL A 110 7.13 -8.37 9.66
CA VAL A 110 7.19 -8.88 8.29
C VAL A 110 5.90 -9.62 8.01
N TYR A 111 5.26 -9.27 6.90
CA TYR A 111 4.10 -9.96 6.38
C TYR A 111 4.48 -10.62 5.05
N LYS A 112 4.07 -11.87 4.87
CA LYS A 112 4.34 -12.67 3.66
C LYS A 112 3.08 -12.76 2.81
N ARG A 113 3.24 -12.68 1.50
CA ARG A 113 2.12 -12.79 0.56
C ARG A 113 1.52 -14.19 0.66
N GLU A 114 0.21 -14.27 0.90
CA GLU A 114 -0.55 -15.52 0.87
C GLU A 114 -1.40 -15.65 -0.39
N GLY A 115 -1.70 -14.54 -1.07
CA GLY A 115 -2.45 -14.57 -2.32
C GLY A 115 -2.64 -13.19 -2.93
N ASP A 116 -3.36 -13.17 -4.04
CA ASP A 116 -3.73 -11.94 -4.73
C ASP A 116 -4.95 -11.26 -4.09
N THR A 117 -5.13 -9.97 -4.34
CA THR A 117 -6.27 -9.18 -3.81
C THR A 117 -7.61 -9.48 -4.48
N GLN A 118 -7.79 -10.65 -5.11
CA GLN A 118 -9.05 -10.99 -5.79
C GLN A 118 -10.20 -11.34 -4.82
N ALA A 119 -9.91 -11.52 -3.53
CA ALA A 119 -10.95 -11.59 -2.51
C ALA A 119 -11.64 -10.21 -2.37
N LYS A 120 -12.99 -10.21 -2.28
CA LYS A 120 -13.86 -9.02 -2.16
C LYS A 120 -13.19 -7.88 -1.39
N ARG A 121 -12.80 -6.82 -2.13
CA ARG A 121 -12.36 -5.55 -1.54
C ARG A 121 -13.48 -5.04 -0.64
N SER A 122 -13.15 -4.59 0.58
CA SER A 122 -14.16 -3.97 1.43
C SER A 122 -14.68 -2.69 0.76
N PRO A 123 -15.92 -2.26 1.04
CA PRO A 123 -16.47 -1.01 0.51
C PRO A 123 -15.55 0.20 0.76
N GLU A 124 -14.91 0.26 1.92
CA GLU A 124 -14.01 1.33 2.31
C GLU A 124 -12.66 1.25 1.57
N LEU A 125 -12.17 0.04 1.29
CA LEU A 125 -10.98 -0.11 0.46
C LEU A 125 -11.28 0.35 -0.98
N GLN A 126 -12.48 0.04 -1.49
CA GLN A 126 -12.92 0.52 -2.79
C GLN A 126 -13.11 2.05 -2.81
N GLU A 127 -13.62 2.64 -1.74
CA GLU A 127 -13.71 4.09 -1.55
C GLU A 127 -12.33 4.75 -1.58
N CYS A 128 -11.35 4.18 -0.86
CA CYS A 128 -9.96 4.66 -0.88
C CYS A 128 -9.37 4.66 -2.30
N LEU A 129 -9.59 3.57 -3.04
CA LEU A 129 -9.11 3.42 -4.42
C LEU A 129 -9.79 4.39 -5.38
N ASN A 130 -11.03 4.77 -5.09
CA ASN A 130 -11.81 5.68 -5.91
C ASN A 130 -11.55 7.16 -5.61
N SER A 131 -11.02 7.46 -4.42
CA SER A 131 -10.66 8.82 -4.01
C SER A 131 -9.31 9.27 -4.58
N ASN A 132 -9.24 10.55 -4.95
CA ASN A 132 -8.02 11.23 -5.37
C ASN A 132 -7.40 12.11 -4.26
N LYS A 133 -8.05 12.18 -3.08
CA LYS A 133 -7.54 12.90 -1.91
C LYS A 133 -6.80 11.93 -0.99
N GLN A 134 -6.01 12.44 -0.05
CA GLN A 134 -5.54 11.61 1.07
C GLN A 134 -6.74 10.92 1.73
N TYR A 135 -6.59 9.63 2.04
CA TYR A 135 -7.67 8.83 2.60
C TYR A 135 -7.16 8.16 3.87
N PHE A 136 -7.94 8.27 4.94
CA PHE A 136 -7.74 7.52 6.17
C PHE A 136 -9.10 7.20 6.78
N LYS A 137 -9.30 5.95 7.18
CA LYS A 137 -10.48 5.49 7.89
C LYS A 137 -10.09 4.42 8.89
N GLN A 138 -10.50 4.58 10.14
CA GLN A 138 -10.37 3.56 11.17
C GLN A 138 -11.73 2.94 11.44
N ILE A 139 -11.80 1.61 11.40
CA ILE A 139 -13.02 0.84 11.63
C ILE A 139 -12.88 0.15 12.98
N SER A 140 -13.61 0.64 13.97
CA SER A 140 -13.62 0.04 15.30
C SER A 140 -14.39 -1.28 15.30
N SER A 141 -13.92 -2.28 16.05
CA SER A 141 -14.50 -3.63 16.08
C SER A 141 -15.89 -3.73 16.75
N GLY A 142 -16.60 -2.62 16.98
CA GLY A 142 -17.79 -2.59 17.84
C GLY A 142 -19.08 -1.96 17.29
N ARG A 143 -19.07 -1.11 16.24
CA ARG A 143 -20.30 -0.33 15.93
C ARG A 143 -20.60 0.08 14.49
N ASP A 144 -19.64 0.12 13.58
CA ASP A 144 -19.86 0.69 12.23
C ASP A 144 -20.18 -0.36 11.15
N ARG A 145 -20.95 -1.40 11.49
CA ARG A 145 -21.45 -2.41 10.52
C ARG A 145 -22.88 -2.15 10.04
N ARG A 146 -23.38 -0.92 10.11
CA ARG A 146 -24.72 -0.56 9.60
C ARG A 146 -24.62 0.21 8.30
#